data_AF-X7ZXG5-F1
#
_entry.id   AF-X7ZXG5-F1
#
_cell.length_a   1.000
_cell.length_b   1.000
_cell.length_c   1.000
_cell.angle_alpha   90.00
_cell.angle_beta   90.00
_cell.angle_gamma   90.00
#
_symmetry.space_group_name_H-M   'P 1'
#
loop_
_entity.id
_entity.type
_entity.pdbx_description
1 polymer ?
#
loop_
_entity_poly.entity_id
_entity_poly.type
_entity_poly.pdbx_seq_one_letter_code
_entity_poly.pdbx_strand_id
1 'polypeptide(L)'
;MVDRTSIEQLPFDDWADQDLLTKHEARKRLIEEISRTRARLDQLLIESPDAEAEITLLSRRVHAMESIRGEYDVYLDGNRGVGGD
;
A
#
# COMPACT_ATOMS: atom_id res chain seq x y z
N MET A 1 11.92 -31.96 26.25
CA MET A 1 10.91 -31.75 25.20
C MET A 1 10.48 -30.31 25.31
N VAL A 2 11.02 -29.43 24.46
CA VAL A 2 10.78 -27.98 24.55
C VAL A 2 9.36 -27.73 24.11
N ASP A 3 8.58 -27.10 24.99
CA ASP A 3 7.20 -26.74 24.74
C ASP A 3 7.13 -25.86 23.48
N ARG A 4 6.31 -26.27 22.52
CA ARG A 4 6.21 -25.59 21.23
C ARG A 4 5.42 -24.31 21.45
N THR A 5 6.13 -23.22 21.71
CA THR A 5 5.69 -21.82 21.50
C THR A 5 4.21 -21.63 21.79
N SER A 6 3.87 -21.33 23.04
CA SER A 6 2.61 -20.67 23.35
C SER A 6 2.53 -19.42 22.47
N ILE A 7 1.74 -19.49 21.41
CA ILE A 7 1.37 -18.31 20.65
C ILE A 7 0.46 -17.55 21.61
N GLU A 8 0.99 -16.52 22.28
CA GLU A 8 0.17 -15.57 23.01
C GLU A 8 -0.82 -14.98 22.00
N GLN A 9 -2.07 -15.42 22.11
CA GLN A 9 -3.19 -14.85 21.36
C GLN A 9 -3.39 -13.44 21.88
N LEU A 10 -3.23 -12.45 21.02
CA LEU A 10 -3.53 -11.07 21.37
C LEU A 10 -5.02 -10.96 21.76
N PRO A 11 -5.36 -10.17 22.79
CA PRO A 11 -6.72 -9.76 23.09
C PRO A 11 -7.46 -9.32 21.83
N PHE A 12 -8.76 -9.58 21.75
CA PHE A 12 -9.56 -9.30 20.55
C PHE A 12 -9.46 -7.84 20.07
N ASP A 13 -9.30 -6.88 20.99
CA ASP A 13 -9.17 -5.45 20.68
C ASP A 13 -7.83 -5.11 20.00
N ASP A 14 -6.76 -5.85 20.29
CA ASP A 14 -5.43 -5.66 19.69
C ASP A 14 -5.36 -6.13 18.23
N TRP A 15 -6.35 -6.91 17.76
CA TRP A 15 -6.44 -7.32 16.35
C TRP A 15 -6.77 -6.14 15.42
N ALA A 16 -7.54 -5.17 15.88
CA ALA A 16 -7.85 -3.97 15.10
C ALA A 16 -6.60 -3.10 14.93
N ASP A 17 -5.83 -2.91 15.98
CA ASP A 17 -4.56 -2.17 15.96
C ASP A 17 -3.49 -2.88 15.12
N GLN A 18 -3.42 -4.21 15.18
CA GLN A 18 -2.53 -4.99 14.32
C GLN A 18 -2.91 -4.90 12.83
N ASP A 19 -4.21 -4.91 12.51
CA ASP A 19 -4.70 -4.70 11.15
C ASP A 19 -4.35 -3.28 10.66
N LEU A 20 -4.50 -2.26 11.51
CA LEU A 20 -4.09 -0.89 11.20
C LEU A 20 -2.59 -0.77 10.93
N LEU A 21 -1.74 -1.37 11.78
CA LEU A 21 -0.29 -1.44 11.56
C LEU A 21 0.04 -2.12 10.22
N THR A 22 -0.68 -3.19 9.88
CA THR A 22 -0.52 -3.91 8.62
C THR A 22 -0.92 -3.04 7.42
N LYS A 23 -2.03 -2.30 7.53
CA LYS A 23 -2.50 -1.39 6.49
C LYS A 23 -1.60 -0.17 6.31
N HIS A 24 -1.02 0.35 7.39
CA HIS A 24 0.01 1.40 7.32
C HIS A 24 1.25 0.92 6.55
N GLU A 25 1.74 -0.29 6.84
CA GLU A 25 2.90 -0.87 6.15
C GLU A 25 2.58 -1.20 4.68
N ALA A 26 1.40 -1.76 4.40
CA ALA A 26 0.93 -2.00 3.03
C ALA A 26 0.88 -0.69 2.21
N ARG A 27 0.33 0.37 2.81
CA ARG A 27 0.30 1.71 2.22
C ARG A 27 1.70 2.24 1.93
N LYS A 28 2.65 2.09 2.86
CA LYS A 28 4.03 2.53 2.66
C LYS A 28 4.67 1.82 1.47
N ARG A 29 4.57 0.49 1.40
CA ARG A 29 5.10 -0.30 0.26
C ARG A 29 4.45 0.10 -1.06
N LEU A 30 3.15 0.38 -1.05
CA LEU A 30 2.43 0.85 -2.22
C LEU A 30 2.95 2.22 -2.70
N ILE A 31 3.21 3.17 -1.80
CA ILE A 31 3.80 4.47 -2.13
C ILE A 31 5.19 4.31 -2.78
N GLU A 32 6.03 3.44 -2.23
CA GLU A 32 7.34 3.15 -2.80
C GLU A 32 7.24 2.56 -4.20
N GLU A 33 6.30 1.63 -4.43
CA GLU A 33 6.10 1.02 -5.75
C GLU A 33 5.51 1.99 -6.77
N ILE A 34 4.57 2.86 -6.37
CA ILE A 34 4.07 3.96 -7.21
C ILE A 34 5.23 4.85 -7.64
N SER A 35 6.11 5.20 -6.70
CA SER A 35 7.26 6.08 -6.98
C SER A 35 8.24 5.43 -7.98
N ARG A 36 8.56 4.15 -7.81
CA ARG A 36 9.40 3.39 -8.75
C ARG A 36 8.76 3.30 -10.14
N THR A 37 7.47 3.01 -10.19
CA THR A 37 6.76 2.83 -11.47
C THR A 37 6.62 4.15 -12.22
N ARG A 38 6.37 5.27 -11.52
CA ARG A 38 6.40 6.62 -12.11
C ARG A 38 7.79 6.96 -12.67
N ALA A 39 8.85 6.73 -11.90
CA ALA A 39 10.21 6.98 -12.38
C ALA A 39 10.53 6.17 -13.65
N ARG A 40 10.07 4.92 -13.73
CA ARG A 40 10.22 4.09 -14.93
C ARG A 40 9.41 4.62 -16.11
N LEU A 41 8.18 5.09 -15.87
CA LEU A 41 7.34 5.70 -16.90
C LEU A 41 8.00 6.98 -17.45
N ASP A 42 8.51 7.85 -16.57
CA ASP A 42 9.20 9.08 -16.94
C ASP A 42 10.47 8.78 -17.77
N GLN A 43 11.25 7.78 -17.35
CA GLN A 43 12.41 7.32 -18.10
C GLN A 43 12.02 6.82 -19.50
N LEU A 44 10.95 6.01 -19.59
CA LEU A 44 10.49 5.46 -20.86
C LEU A 44 9.99 6.54 -21.81
N LEU A 45 9.29 7.57 -21.30
CA LEU A 45 8.86 8.72 -22.07
C LEU A 45 10.04 9.51 -22.67
N ILE A 46 11.22 9.46 -22.05
CA ILE A 46 12.44 10.11 -22.55
C ILE A 46 13.21 9.20 -23.52
N GLU A 47 13.41 7.94 -23.15
CA GLU A 47 14.27 7.00 -23.87
C GLU A 47 13.59 6.38 -25.11
N SER A 48 12.28 6.16 -25.06
CA SER A 48 11.52 5.48 -26.11
C SER A 48 10.08 6.00 -26.15
N PRO A 49 9.88 7.27 -26.56
CA PRO A 49 8.55 7.89 -26.61
C PRO A 49 7.58 7.19 -27.59
N ASP A 50 8.10 6.39 -28.52
CA ASP A 50 7.36 5.57 -29.47
C ASP A 50 6.89 4.22 -28.90
N ALA A 51 7.31 3.85 -27.70
CA ALA A 51 6.87 2.64 -26.99
C ALA A 51 5.45 2.80 -26.40
N GLU A 52 4.48 3.25 -27.21
CA GLU A 52 3.14 3.64 -26.79
C GLU A 52 2.40 2.58 -25.97
N ALA A 53 2.56 1.30 -26.33
CA ALA A 53 1.93 0.19 -25.63
C ALA A 53 2.47 0.02 -24.19
N GLU A 54 3.79 0.11 -24.01
CA GLU A 54 4.43 -0.02 -22.69
C GLU A 54 4.13 1.21 -21.83
N ILE A 55 4.19 2.42 -22.41
CA ILE A 55 3.80 3.67 -21.77
C ILE A 55 2.35 3.61 -21.29
N THR A 56 1.43 3.15 -22.15
CA THR A 56 0.01 3.01 -21.82
C THR A 56 -0.21 2.02 -20.69
N LEU A 57 0.48 0.87 -20.73
CA LEU A 57 0.37 -0.16 -19.70
C LEU A 57 0.86 0.35 -18.34
N LEU A 58 2.05 0.98 -18.30
CA LEU A 58 2.63 1.54 -17.08
C LEU A 58 1.77 2.67 -16.51
N SER A 59 1.26 3.56 -17.36
CA SER A 59 0.35 4.64 -16.96
C SER A 59 -0.93 4.09 -16.30
N ARG A 60 -1.58 3.09 -16.90
CA ARG A 60 -2.75 2.42 -16.31
C ARG A 60 -2.42 1.77 -14.97
N ARG A 61 -1.26 1.12 -14.87
CA ARG A 61 -0.81 0.47 -13.62
C ARG A 61 -0.61 1.50 -12.51
N VAL A 62 0.06 2.62 -12.80
CA VAL A 62 0.26 3.73 -11.86
C VAL A 62 -1.08 4.27 -11.38
N HIS A 63 -2.01 4.55 -12.30
CA HIS A 63 -3.34 5.04 -11.95
C HIS A 63 -4.11 4.07 -11.03
N ALA A 64 -4.07 2.77 -11.32
CA ALA A 64 -4.71 1.76 -10.47
C ALA A 64 -4.09 1.72 -9.06
N MET A 65 -2.76 1.78 -8.94
CA MET A 65 -2.09 1.81 -7.64
C MET A 65 -2.41 3.08 -6.85
N GLU A 66 -2.53 4.23 -7.51
CA GLU A 66 -2.93 5.49 -6.89
C GLU A 66 -4.37 5.47 -6.36
N SER A 67 -5.29 4.83 -7.10
CA SER A 67 -6.66 4.60 -6.63
C SER A 67 -6.67 3.79 -5.33
N ILE A 68 -5.95 2.67 -5.29
CA ILE A 68 -5.85 1.80 -4.11
C ILE A 68 -5.21 2.55 -2.93
N ARG A 69 -4.19 3.39 -3.20
CA ARG A 69 -3.60 4.24 -2.14
C ARG A 69 -4.65 5.17 -1.53
N GLY A 70 -5.51 5.76 -2.36
CA GLY A 70 -6.62 6.60 -1.91
C GLY A 70 -7.58 5.84 -0.97
N GLU A 71 -7.87 4.58 -1.25
CA GLU A 71 -8.69 3.73 -0.37
C GLU A 71 -8.03 3.52 1.00
N TYR A 72 -6.70 3.28 1.02
CA TYR A 72 -5.94 3.21 2.27
C TYR A 72 -5.93 4.53 3.03
N ASP A 73 -5.80 5.67 2.34
CA ASP A 73 -5.85 7.00 2.96
C ASP A 73 -7.19 7.22 3.67
N VAL A 74 -8.32 6.93 3.00
CA VAL A 74 -9.66 7.04 3.57
C VAL A 74 -9.85 6.11 4.76
N TYR A 75 -9.40 4.85 4.66
CA TYR A 75 -9.53 3.88 5.75
C TYR A 75 -8.78 4.32 7.02
N LEU A 76 -7.53 4.77 6.85
CA LEU A 76 -6.69 5.19 7.98
C LEU A 76 -7.15 6.51 8.59
N ASP A 77 -7.69 7.44 7.78
CA ASP A 77 -8.26 8.69 8.27
C ASP A 77 -9.58 8.46 9.03
N GLY A 78 -10.46 7.61 8.49
CA GLY A 78 -11.71 7.22 9.13
C GLY A 78 -11.52 6.50 10.47
N ASN A 79 -10.46 5.69 10.59
CA ASN A 79 -10.13 5.03 11.86
C ASN A 79 -9.60 6.00 12.93
N ARG A 80 -8.97 7.12 12.53
CA ARG A 80 -8.44 8.12 13.46
C ARG A 80 -9.53 8.88 14.23
N GLY A 81 -10.78 8.85 13.73
CA GLY A 81 -11.93 9.55 14.32
C GLY A 81 -12.76 8.75 15.32
N VAL A 82 -12.49 7.46 15.55
CA VAL A 82 -13.36 6.56 16.35
C VAL A 82 -12.78 6.21 17.74
N GLY A 83 -11.53 6.57 18.04
CA GLY A 83 -10.85 6.26 19.30
C GLY A 83 -10.86 7.36 20.36
N GLY A 84 -11.89 8.21 20.41
CA GLY A 84 -11.94 9.36 21.32
C GLY A 84 -13.36 9.69 21.80
N ASP A 85 -13.92 8.82 22.64
CA ASP A 85 -14.96 9.13 23.64
C ASP A 85 -14.74 8.23 24.86
#